data_AF-A0A133ZYT3-F1
#
_entry.id   AF-A0A133ZYT3-F1
#
_cell.length_a   1.000
_cell.length_b   1.000
_cell.length_c   1.000
_cell.angle_alpha   90.00
_cell.angle_beta   90.00
_cell.angle_gamma   90.00
#
_symmetry.space_group_name_H-M   'P 1'
#
loop_
_entity.id
_entity.type
_entity.pdbx_description
1 polymer ?
#
loop_
_entity_poly.entity_id
_entity_poly.type
_entity_poly.pdbx_seq_one_letter_code
_entity_poly.pdbx_strand_id
1 'polypeptide(L)' 'MERKEENKIYSMPLLKNIGLQAVGKKGWKLTQCPVCGCKCFETPQARVLRDLKYVGMCTECMLRKRFCNKGVSNAN' A
#
# COMPACT_ATOMS: atom_id res chain seq x y z
N MET A 1 16.02 -20.81 -12.11
CA MET A 1 16.08 -19.71 -11.12
C MET A 1 14.65 -19.22 -10.92
N GLU A 2 14.02 -19.66 -9.83
CA GLU A 2 12.61 -19.37 -9.53
C GLU A 2 12.43 -17.86 -9.31
N ARG A 3 11.62 -17.21 -10.16
CA ARG A 3 11.25 -15.81 -9.99
C ARG A 3 10.29 -15.72 -8.81
N LYS A 4 10.86 -15.60 -7.61
CA LYS A 4 10.16 -15.35 -6.34
C LYS A 4 8.98 -14.40 -6.55
N GLU A 5 7.80 -14.81 -6.11
CA GLU A 5 6.49 -14.14 -6.18
C GLU A 5 6.42 -12.81 -5.41
N GLU A 6 7.53 -12.09 -5.22
CA GLU A 6 7.71 -11.11 -4.14
C GLU A 6 7.17 -9.70 -4.42
N ASN A 7 6.61 -9.40 -5.61
CA ASN A 7 6.45 -7.99 -6.03
C ASN A 7 5.07 -7.48 -6.44
N LYS A 8 4.01 -8.26 -6.34
CA LYS A 8 2.66 -7.78 -6.68
C LYS A 8 2.03 -7.03 -5.50
N ILE A 9 2.50 -5.80 -5.26
CA ILE A 9 1.98 -4.91 -4.21
C ILE A 9 1.42 -3.65 -4.87
N TYR A 10 0.25 -3.19 -4.42
CA TYR A 10 -0.25 -1.84 -4.72
C TYR A 10 -0.36 -1.01 -3.46
N SER A 11 -0.17 0.31 -3.60
CA SER A 11 -0.30 1.24 -2.48
C SER A 11 -1.74 1.70 -2.31
N MET A 12 -2.17 1.76 -1.06
CA MET A 12 -3.42 2.38 -0.63
C MET A 12 -3.06 3.70 0.06
N PRO A 13 -3.53 4.84 -0.46
CA PRO A 13 -3.26 6.12 0.17
C PRO A 13 -3.84 6.19 1.58
N LEU A 14 -3.02 6.60 2.55
CA LEU A 14 -3.49 6.81 3.92
C LEU A 14 -4.47 7.97 3.99
N LEU A 15 -5.53 7.82 4.79
CA LEU A 15 -6.47 8.89 5.07
C LEU A 15 -5.75 10.13 5.62
N LYS A 16 -4.73 9.96 6.48
CA LYS A 16 -3.97 11.08 7.06
C LYS A 16 -3.14 11.86 6.02
N ASN A 17 -2.74 11.24 4.91
CA ASN A 17 -1.90 11.88 3.89
C ASN A 17 -2.74 12.68 2.91
N ILE A 18 -3.92 12.17 2.59
CA ILE A 18 -4.84 12.87 1.71
C ILE A 18 -5.69 13.79 2.58
N GLY A 19 -6.51 13.25 3.47
CA GLY A 19 -7.44 14.01 4.28
C GLY A 19 -8.88 13.76 3.84
N LEU A 20 -9.80 14.59 4.35
CA LEU A 20 -11.23 14.44 4.09
C LEU A 20 -11.65 14.81 2.66
N GLN A 21 -10.78 15.41 1.85
CA GLN A 21 -11.08 15.73 0.45
C GLN A 21 -11.22 14.49 -0.45
N ALA A 22 -10.78 13.32 0.01
CA ALA A 22 -11.07 12.05 -0.66
C ALA A 22 -12.45 11.49 -0.27
N VAL A 23 -13.07 11.97 0.80
CA VAL A 23 -14.43 11.59 1.20
C VAL A 23 -15.41 12.21 0.21
N GLY A 24 -16.19 11.37 -0.47
CA GLY A 24 -17.09 11.80 -1.55
C GLY A 24 -16.47 11.80 -2.95
N LYS A 25 -15.16 11.51 -3.10
CA LYS A 25 -14.55 11.34 -4.41
C LYS A 25 -15.10 10.08 -5.08
N LYS A 26 -15.69 10.22 -6.26
CA LYS A 26 -16.35 9.12 -6.98
C LYS A 26 -15.41 7.92 -7.14
N GLY A 27 -15.87 6.76 -6.66
CA GLY A 27 -15.15 5.49 -6.78
C GLY A 27 -14.05 5.24 -5.75
N TRP A 28 -13.77 6.19 -4.86
CA TRP A 28 -12.86 5.99 -3.73
C TRP A 28 -13.63 5.41 -2.56
N LYS A 29 -13.14 4.31 -1.99
CA LYS A 29 -13.76 3.62 -0.86
C LYS A 29 -12.84 3.69 0.35
N LEU A 30 -13.34 4.14 1.49
CA LEU A 30 -12.59 4.05 2.74
C LEU A 30 -12.46 2.57 3.15
N THR A 31 -11.24 2.14 3.45
CA THR A 31 -10.88 0.78 3.85
C THR A 31 -9.79 0.82 4.93
N GLN A 32 -9.32 -0.34 5.37
CA GLN A 32 -8.23 -0.48 6.33
C GLN A 32 -7.03 -1.20 5.71
N CYS A 33 -5.83 -0.79 6.12
CA CYS A 33 -4.61 -1.49 5.75
C CYS A 33 -4.60 -2.89 6.40
N PRO A 34 -4.40 -3.98 5.65
CA PRO A 34 -4.35 -5.33 6.24
C PRO A 34 -3.10 -5.59 7.09
N VAL A 35 -2.08 -4.73 7.00
CA VAL A 35 -0.83 -4.86 7.76
C VAL A 35 -0.88 -4.12 9.09
N CYS A 36 -1.34 -2.86 9.09
CA CYS A 36 -1.29 -1.99 10.27
C CYS A 36 -2.66 -1.51 10.78
N GLY A 37 -3.76 -1.85 10.10
CA GLY A 37 -5.12 -1.44 10.47
C GLY A 37 -5.45 0.03 10.20
N CYS A 38 -4.51 0.87 9.79
CA CYS A 38 -4.77 2.29 9.53
C CYS A 38 -5.80 2.51 8.42
N LYS A 39 -6.62 3.56 8.58
CA LYS A 39 -7.60 3.98 7.57
C LYS A 39 -6.89 4.44 6.28
N CYS A 40 -7.27 3.83 5.17
CA CYS A 40 -6.74 4.10 3.83
C CYS A 40 -7.89 4.21 2.82
N PHE A 41 -7.58 4.63 1.60
CA PHE A 41 -8.53 4.61 0.50
C PHE A 41 -8.19 3.53 -0.52
N GLU A 42 -9.20 2.77 -0.93
CA GLU A 42 -9.18 1.94 -2.13
C GLU A 42 -9.66 2.80 -3.31
N THR A 43 -8.79 2.99 -4.30
CA THR A 43 -9.10 3.71 -5.54
C THR A 43 -9.72 2.76 -6.59
N PRO A 44 -10.34 3.28 -7.66
CA PRO A 44 -10.78 2.45 -8.78
C PRO A 44 -9.66 1.59 -9.38
N GLN A 45 -8.45 2.14 -9.51
CA GLN A 45 -7.28 1.41 -10.02
C GLN A 45 -6.83 0.31 -9.05
N ALA A 46 -6.89 0.58 -7.74
CA ALA A 46 -6.57 -0.41 -6.73
C ALA A 46 -7.50 -1.64 -6.77
N ARG A 47 -8.78 -1.46 -7.12
CA ARG A 47 -9.71 -2.58 -7.32
C ARG A 47 -9.26 -3.51 -8.45
N VAL A 48 -8.87 -2.96 -9.60
CA VAL A 48 -8.36 -3.76 -10.72
C VAL A 48 -7.12 -4.56 -10.30
N LEU A 49 -6.18 -3.94 -9.57
CA LEU A 49 -4.98 -4.61 -9.09
C LEU A 49 -5.30 -5.72 -8.08
N ARG A 50 -6.26 -5.48 -7.17
CA ARG A 50 -6.74 -6.49 -6.22
C ARG A 50 -7.34 -7.70 -6.94
N ASP A 51 -8.13 -7.46 -7.99
CA ASP A 51 -8.74 -8.54 -8.78
C ASP A 51 -7.68 -9.35 -9.55
N LEU A 52 -6.59 -8.71 -9.97
CA LEU A 52 -5.36 -9.33 -10.49
C LEU A 52 -4.47 -9.99 -9.42
N LYS A 53 -4.99 -10.16 -8.19
CA LYS A 53 -4.32 -10.80 -7.05
C LYS A 53 -3.08 -10.06 -6.55
N TYR A 54 -3.02 -8.73 -6.70
CA TYR A 54 -2.01 -7.92 -6.02
C TYR A 54 -2.41 -7.71 -4.55
N VAL A 55 -1.41 -7.61 -3.68
CA VAL A 55 -1.60 -7.37 -2.25
C VAL A 55 -1.61 -5.87 -1.97
N GLY A 56 -2.69 -5.37 -1.38
CA GLY A 56 -2.81 -3.97 -0.98
C GLY A 56 -2.09 -3.68 0.33
N MET A 57 -1.27 -2.63 0.36
CA MET A 57 -0.66 -2.12 1.59
C MET A 57 -0.80 -0.60 1.64
N CYS A 58 -0.92 -0.03 2.84
CA CYS A 58 -0.82 1.43 2.94
C CYS A 58 0.56 1.91 2.49
N THR A 59 0.66 3.17 2.04
CA THR A 59 1.92 3.74 1.54
C THR A 59 3.07 3.53 2.53
N GLU A 60 2.84 3.72 3.83
CA GLU A 60 3.88 3.54 4.86
C GLU A 60 4.31 2.08 5.03
N CYS A 61 3.39 1.13 5.09
CA CYS A 61 3.73 -0.30 5.17
C CYS A 61 4.47 -0.76 3.91
N MET A 62 4.06 -0.26 2.73
CA MET A 62 4.73 -0.54 1.47
C MET A 62 6.17 0.00 1.50
N LEU A 63 6.37 1.25 1.91
CA LEU A 63 7.71 1.83 2.05
C LEU A 63 8.57 1.06 3.07
N ARG A 64 8.05 0.73 4.25
CA ARG A 64 8.77 -0.09 5.24
C ARG A 64 9.17 -1.44 4.67
N LYS A 65 8.26 -2.14 4.01
CA LYS A 65 8.55 -3.45 3.38
C LYS A 65 9.62 -3.35 2.28
N ARG A 66 9.67 -2.23 1.56
CA ARG A 66 10.65 -2.00 0.48
C ARG A 66 12.01 -1.48 0.95
N PHE A 67 12.04 -0.67 2.00
CA PHE A 67 13.23 0.08 2.41
C PHE A 67 13.82 -0.34 3.76
N CYS A 68 13.06 -0.92 4.70
CA CYS A 68 13.61 -1.35 5.99
C CYS A 68 14.56 -2.55 5.91
N ASN A 69 14.65 -3.27 4.78
CA ASN A 69 15.63 -4.35 4.61
C ASN A 69 17.03 -3.86 4.20
N LYS A 70 17.30 -2.55 4.09
CA LYS A 70 18.60 -2.00 3.64
C LYS A 70 19.40 -1.28 4.73
N GLY A 71 19.08 -1.50 6.00
CA GLY A 71 19.82 -0.92 7.13
C GLY A 71 20.93 -1.81 7.69
N VAL A 72 21.67 -2.56 6.86
CA VAL A 72 22.87 -3.29 7.31
C VAL A 72 24.12 -2.58 6.82
N SER A 73 24.76 -1.89 7.77
CA SER A 73 26.19 -1.64 7.92
C SER A 73 26.96 -1.02 6.75
N ASN A 74 27.19 0.29 6.83
CA ASN A 74 28.49 0.87 6.48
C ASN A 74 28.80 1.98 7.48
N ALA A 75 29.18 1.56 8.68
CA ALA A 75 30.04 2.34 9.56
C ALA A 75 31.39 1.64 9.53
N ASN A 76 32.27 2.07 8.62
CA ASN A 76 33.71 1.83 8.64
C ASN A 76 34.37 3.14 8.21
#